data_AF-A0A7J5HXU5-F1
#
_entry.id   AF-A0A7J5HXU5-F1
#
_cell.length_a   1.000
_cell.length_b   1.000
_cell.length_c   1.000
_cell.angle_alpha   90.00
_cell.angle_beta   90.00
_cell.angle_gamma   90.00
#
_symmetry.space_group_name_H-M   'P 1'
#
loop_
_entity.id
_entity.type
_entity.pdbx_description
1 polymer ?
#
loop_
_entity_poly.entity_id
_entity_poly.type
_entity_poly.pdbx_seq_one_letter_code
_entity_poly.pdbx_strand_id
1 'polypeptide(L)'
;MAKVIENLKGINAYPIPLRTLVETADKRGLDLDTEATAEVLKGKAYNLAKADLLLWLSFAPDVSQGGQSFSFTDEQRTQFRNHAKALYKEFDDDSGSANKPIYGYKGSRL
;
A
#
# COMPACT_ATOMS: atom_id res chain seq x y z
N MET A 1 0.99 -15.72 -17.01
CA MET A 1 0.32 -15.10 -15.85
C MET A 1 0.96 -13.74 -15.60
N ALA A 2 0.24 -12.78 -15.01
CA ALA A 2 0.78 -11.44 -14.82
C ALA A 2 1.89 -11.42 -13.76
N LYS A 3 2.93 -10.61 -13.99
CA LYS A 3 3.99 -10.36 -13.00
C LYS A 3 3.54 -9.35 -11.95
N VAL A 4 4.23 -9.33 -10.80
CA VAL A 4 4.00 -8.33 -9.74
C VAL A 4 4.09 -6.90 -10.28
N ILE A 5 5.08 -6.62 -11.14
CA ILE A 5 5.24 -5.28 -11.74
C ILE A 5 4.04 -4.84 -12.58
N GLU A 6 3.40 -5.76 -13.30
CA GLU A 6 2.23 -5.48 -14.11
C GLU A 6 1.01 -5.18 -13.22
N ASN A 7 0.89 -5.92 -12.12
CA ASN A 7 -0.13 -5.67 -11.10
C ASN A 7 0.02 -4.30 -10.43
N LEU A 8 1.24 -3.91 -10.04
CA LEU A 8 1.49 -2.60 -9.43
C LEU A 8 1.20 -1.45 -10.41
N LYS A 9 1.57 -1.59 -11.68
CA LYS A 9 1.18 -0.64 -12.73
C LYS A 9 -0.34 -0.55 -12.93
N GLY A 10 -1.06 -1.63 -12.66
CA GLY A 10 -2.52 -1.68 -12.73
C GLY A 10 -3.26 -1.01 -11.57
N ILE A 11 -2.58 -0.59 -10.49
CA ILE A 11 -3.22 0.08 -9.34
C ILE A 11 -3.88 1.39 -9.76
N ASN A 12 -3.24 2.13 -10.67
CA ASN A 12 -3.72 3.42 -11.14
C ASN A 12 -3.19 3.69 -12.56
N ALA A 13 -3.96 4.41 -13.36
CA ALA A 13 -3.56 4.78 -14.73
C ALA A 13 -2.49 5.88 -14.80
N TYR A 14 -2.20 6.55 -13.68
CA TYR A 14 -1.17 7.59 -13.60
C TYR A 14 0.19 7.02 -14.02
N PRO A 15 0.98 7.75 -14.82
CA PRO A 15 2.27 7.28 -15.31
C PRO A 15 3.33 7.31 -14.18
N ILE A 16 3.34 6.28 -13.34
CA ILE A 16 4.35 6.12 -12.29
C ILE A 16 5.70 5.77 -12.93
N PRO A 17 6.78 6.52 -12.64
CA PRO A 17 8.12 6.19 -13.14
C PRO A 17 8.55 4.79 -12.72
N LEU A 18 9.18 4.04 -13.63
CA LEU A 18 9.68 2.69 -13.34
C LEU A 18 10.60 2.66 -12.12
N ARG A 19 11.44 3.69 -11.97
CA ARG A 19 12.33 3.85 -10.82
C ARG A 19 11.58 3.87 -9.48
N THR A 20 10.42 4.52 -9.42
CA THR A 20 9.59 4.55 -8.21
C THR A 20 9.07 3.17 -7.86
N LEU A 21 8.63 2.39 -8.86
CA LEU A 21 8.20 1.00 -8.65
C LEU A 21 9.33 0.12 -8.12
N VAL A 22 10.52 0.22 -8.72
CA VAL A 22 11.72 -0.53 -8.30
C VAL A 22 12.14 -0.16 -6.89
N GLU A 23 12.32 1.14 -6.60
CA GLU A 23 12.74 1.59 -5.27
C GLU A 23 11.73 1.21 -4.16
N THR A 24 10.43 1.25 -4.47
CA THR A 24 9.39 0.79 -3.54
C THR A 24 9.47 -0.72 -3.31
N ALA A 25 9.66 -1.50 -4.37
CA ALA A 25 9.75 -2.96 -4.26
C ALA A 25 10.99 -3.38 -3.47
N ASP A 26 12.14 -2.78 -3.75
CA ASP A 26 13.41 -3.02 -3.05
C ASP A 26 13.28 -2.74 -1.54
N LYS A 27 12.67 -1.60 -1.18
CA LYS A 27 12.42 -1.22 0.23
C LYS A 27 11.55 -2.22 0.98
N ARG A 28 10.65 -2.92 0.28
CA ARG A 28 9.69 -3.86 0.87
C ARG A 28 10.10 -5.32 0.69
N GLY A 29 11.26 -5.60 0.08
CA GLY A 29 11.72 -6.96 -0.22
C GLY A 29 10.78 -7.70 -1.18
N LEU A 30 10.14 -6.98 -2.10
CA LEU A 30 9.21 -7.53 -3.08
C LEU A 30 9.93 -7.78 -4.40
N ASP A 31 9.92 -9.02 -4.89
CA ASP A 31 10.40 -9.33 -6.23
C ASP A 31 9.35 -8.91 -7.28
N LEU A 32 9.74 -8.04 -8.20
CA LEU A 32 8.88 -7.52 -9.26
C LEU A 32 8.68 -8.51 -10.43
N ASP A 33 9.62 -9.44 -10.60
CA ASP A 33 9.64 -10.40 -11.70
C ASP A 33 8.88 -11.69 -11.40
N THR A 34 8.55 -11.92 -10.13
CA THR A 34 7.75 -13.06 -9.72
C THR A 34 6.30 -12.95 -10.20
N GLU A 35 5.65 -14.10 -10.24
CA GLU A 35 4.26 -14.23 -10.62
C GLU A 35 3.34 -13.64 -9.55
N ALA A 36 2.35 -12.84 -9.96
CA ALA A 36 1.38 -12.24 -9.07
C ALA A 36 0.31 -13.26 -8.63
N THR A 37 0.72 -14.27 -7.88
CA THR A 37 -0.18 -15.29 -7.32
C THR A 37 -1.04 -14.68 -6.21
N ALA A 38 -2.14 -15.36 -5.85
CA ALA A 38 -3.01 -14.93 -4.76
C ALA A 38 -2.27 -14.79 -3.42
N GLU A 39 -1.25 -15.63 -3.18
CA GLU A 39 -0.41 -15.59 -1.99
C GLU A 39 0.48 -14.34 -1.98
N VAL A 40 1.14 -14.04 -3.10
CA VAL A 40 1.97 -12.83 -3.24
C VAL A 40 1.14 -11.58 -3.06
N LEU A 41 -0.04 -11.51 -3.70
CA LEU A 41 -0.93 -10.34 -3.63
C LEU A 41 -1.53 -10.10 -2.23
N LYS A 42 -1.69 -11.15 -1.43
CA LYS A 42 -2.13 -11.06 -0.03
C LYS A 42 -0.96 -10.88 0.95
N GLY A 43 0.27 -10.99 0.48
CA GLY A 43 1.47 -10.89 1.29
C GLY A 43 1.77 -9.48 1.79
N LYS A 44 2.51 -9.40 2.91
CA LYS A 44 2.93 -8.15 3.55
C LYS A 44 3.72 -7.24 2.61
N ALA A 45 4.73 -7.78 1.92
CA ALA A 45 5.60 -7.02 1.01
C ALA A 45 4.80 -6.31 -0.09
N TYR A 46 3.87 -7.03 -0.75
CA TYR A 46 3.04 -6.47 -1.81
C TYR A 46 2.10 -5.38 -1.29
N ASN A 47 1.41 -5.63 -0.18
CA ASN A 47 0.44 -4.67 0.36
C ASN A 47 1.10 -3.40 0.92
N LEU A 48 2.29 -3.52 1.51
CA LEU A 48 3.08 -2.35 1.90
C LEU A 48 3.64 -1.58 0.70
N ALA A 49 4.08 -2.26 -0.36
CA ALA A 49 4.49 -1.61 -1.60
C ALA A 49 3.31 -0.86 -2.26
N LYS A 50 2.12 -1.47 -2.28
CA LYS A 50 0.88 -0.81 -2.72
C LYS A 50 0.56 0.43 -1.87
N ALA A 51 0.74 0.35 -0.55
CA ALA A 51 0.53 1.48 0.34
C ALA A 51 1.49 2.64 0.04
N ASP A 52 2.77 2.35 -0.21
CA ASP A 52 3.77 3.36 -0.60
C ASP A 52 3.39 4.06 -1.90
N LEU A 53 2.93 3.29 -2.91
CA LEU A 53 2.50 3.85 -4.19
C LEU A 53 1.24 4.71 -4.05
N LEU A 54 0.25 4.27 -3.25
CA LEU A 54 -0.94 5.08 -2.97
C LEU A 54 -0.57 6.39 -2.26
N LEU A 55 0.35 6.34 -1.29
CA LEU A 55 0.84 7.55 -0.63
C LEU A 55 1.54 8.47 -1.63
N TRP A 56 2.39 7.93 -2.49
CA TRP A 56 3.07 8.69 -3.55
C TRP A 56 2.08 9.35 -4.51
N LEU A 57 1.05 8.63 -4.96
CA LEU A 57 -0.01 9.15 -5.83
C LEU A 57 -0.77 10.32 -5.19
N SER A 58 -0.91 10.33 -3.87
CA SER A 58 -1.56 11.45 -3.18
C SER A 58 -0.81 12.79 -3.32
N PHE A 59 0.50 12.74 -3.58
CA PHE A 59 1.38 13.89 -3.82
C PHE A 59 1.72 14.10 -5.29
N ALA A 60 1.30 13.18 -6.18
CA ALA A 60 1.68 13.23 -7.58
C ALA A 60 1.17 14.51 -8.26
N PRO A 61 1.98 15.22 -9.04
CA PRO A 61 1.54 16.43 -9.73
C PRO A 61 0.53 16.08 -10.82
N ASP A 62 -0.29 17.05 -11.20
CA ASP A 62 -1.11 16.93 -12.39
C ASP A 62 -0.22 17.02 -13.64
N VAL A 63 -0.40 16.10 -14.57
CA VAL A 63 0.43 15.99 -15.78
C VAL A 63 -0.47 16.00 -17.01
N SER A 64 -0.12 16.80 -18.01
CA SER A 64 -0.77 16.76 -19.33
C SER A 64 0.29 16.62 -20.41
N GLN A 65 0.23 15.54 -21.18
CA GLN A 65 1.14 15.27 -22.31
C GLN A 65 0.42 14.46 -23.40
N GLY A 66 0.70 14.77 -24.67
CA GLY A 66 0.22 13.96 -25.80
C GLY A 66 -1.30 13.83 -25.89
N GLY A 67 -2.05 14.85 -25.45
CA GLY A 67 -3.52 14.83 -25.44
C GLY A 67 -4.15 14.03 -24.29
N GLN A 68 -3.34 13.49 -23.37
CA GLN A 68 -3.81 12.83 -22.16
C GLN A 68 -3.48 13.71 -20.94
N SER A 69 -4.43 13.78 -20.00
CA SER A 69 -4.27 14.51 -18.75
C SER A 69 -4.56 13.59 -17.58
N PHE A 70 -3.64 13.57 -16.62
CA PHE A 70 -3.75 12.84 -15.37
C PHE A 70 -3.77 13.86 -14.23
N SER A 71 -4.89 13.93 -13.52
CA SER A 71 -5.04 14.78 -12.34
C SER A 71 -5.91 14.08 -11.31
N PHE A 72 -5.76 14.51 -10.06
CA PHE A 72 -6.56 14.00 -8.94
C PHE A 72 -7.18 15.14 -8.15
N THR A 73 -8.44 14.98 -7.79
CA THR A 73 -9.11 15.88 -6.86
C THR A 73 -8.55 15.74 -5.45
N ASP A 74 -8.75 16.74 -4.60
CA ASP A 74 -8.31 16.69 -3.19
C ASP A 74 -8.95 15.52 -2.42
N GLU A 75 -10.19 15.18 -2.77
CA GLU A 75 -10.90 14.02 -2.23
C GLU A 75 -10.20 12.71 -2.62
N GLN A 76 -9.86 12.53 -3.90
CA GLN A 76 -9.12 11.35 -4.36
C GLN A 76 -7.76 11.23 -3.68
N ARG A 77 -7.03 12.35 -3.55
CA ARG A 77 -5.75 12.40 -2.84
C ARG A 77 -5.91 12.03 -1.36
N THR A 78 -6.99 12.45 -0.72
CA THR A 78 -7.33 12.09 0.65
C THR A 78 -7.65 10.60 0.78
N GLN A 79 -8.42 10.04 -0.15
CA GLN A 79 -8.72 8.61 -0.19
C GLN A 79 -7.46 7.76 -0.38
N PHE A 80 -6.53 8.17 -1.25
CA PHE A 80 -5.24 7.48 -1.40
C PHE A 80 -4.44 7.46 -0.10
N ARG A 81 -4.35 8.60 0.62
CA ARG A 81 -3.70 8.66 1.93
C ARG A 81 -4.36 7.75 2.95
N ASN A 82 -5.69 7.74 2.99
CA ASN A 82 -6.45 6.94 3.95
C ASN A 82 -6.28 5.44 3.68
N HIS A 83 -6.30 5.04 2.40
CA HIS A 83 -6.07 3.65 2.01
C HIS A 83 -4.63 3.21 2.31
N ALA A 84 -3.63 4.05 1.99
CA ALA A 84 -2.24 3.77 2.36
C ALA A 84 -2.09 3.57 3.88
N LYS A 85 -2.67 4.45 4.69
CA LYS A 85 -2.67 4.34 6.17
C LYS A 85 -3.35 3.06 6.67
N ALA A 86 -4.45 2.65 6.05
CA ALA A 86 -5.14 1.42 6.40
C ALA A 86 -4.25 0.19 6.16
N LEU A 87 -3.57 0.14 5.01
CA LEU A 87 -2.63 -0.94 4.68
C LEU A 87 -1.40 -0.94 5.59
N TYR A 88 -0.83 0.22 5.93
CA TYR A 88 0.26 0.29 6.92
C TYR A 88 -0.20 -0.23 8.28
N LYS A 89 -1.40 0.14 8.73
CA LYS A 89 -1.94 -0.36 9.99
C LYS A 89 -2.15 -1.88 9.97
N GLU A 90 -2.56 -2.44 8.84
CA GLU A 90 -2.82 -3.88 8.73
C GLU A 90 -1.53 -4.70 8.65
N PHE A 91 -0.50 -4.20 7.97
CA PHE A 91 0.69 -4.99 7.60
C PHE A 91 1.99 -4.53 8.27
N ASP A 92 2.09 -3.28 8.73
CA ASP A 92 3.29 -2.70 9.38
C ASP A 92 3.18 -2.71 10.91
N ASP A 93 1.96 -2.85 11.44
CA ASP A 93 1.72 -3.03 12.87
C ASP A 93 2.09 -4.47 13.27
N ASP A 94 3.39 -4.75 13.31
CA ASP A 94 4.01 -5.90 14.00
C ASP A 94 4.02 -5.68 15.53
N SER A 95 3.25 -4.71 16.05
CA SER A 95 2.85 -4.76 17.45
C SER A 95 1.95 -5.99 17.56
N GLY A 96 2.55 -7.07 18.05
CA GLY A 96 1.97 -8.39 17.94
C GLY A 96 0.54 -8.46 18.46
N SER A 97 -0.01 -9.65 18.35
CA SER A 97 -0.88 -10.22 19.36
C SER A 97 -0.26 -10.19 20.78
N ALA A 98 0.26 -9.05 21.24
CA ALA A 98 0.34 -8.69 22.63
C ALA A 98 -1.11 -8.52 23.08
N ASN A 99 -1.65 -9.62 23.61
CA ASN A 99 -2.75 -9.63 24.56
C ASN A 99 -2.88 -8.25 25.18
N LYS A 100 -3.90 -7.47 24.80
CA LYS A 100 -4.33 -6.36 25.63
C LYS A 100 -4.57 -6.99 27.00
N PRO A 101 -3.81 -6.66 28.06
CA PRO A 101 -4.08 -7.25 29.36
C PRO A 101 -5.49 -6.82 29.73
N ILE A 102 -6.40 -7.78 29.75
CA ILE A 102 -7.75 -7.59 30.27
C ILE A 102 -7.55 -7.31 31.75
N TYR A 103 -7.63 -6.04 32.15
CA TYR A 103 -7.62 -5.66 33.55
C TYR A 103 -8.99 -6.05 34.14
N GLY A 104 -9.11 -7.32 34.50
CA GLY A 104 -10.26 -7.83 35.25
C GLY A 104 -10.26 -7.22 36.63
N TYR A 105 -11.31 -6.48 36.97
CA TYR A 105 -11.54 -6.00 38.33
C TYR A 105 -11.77 -7.21 39.24
N LYS A 106 -10.75 -7.67 39.97
CA LYS A 106 -10.90 -8.61 41.08
C LYS A 106 -11.39 -7.85 42.32
N GLY A 107 -12.64 -7.42 42.27
CA GLY A 107 -13.42 -7.01 43.44
C GLY A 107 -14.14 -8.23 44.00
N SER A 108 -13.61 -8.71 45.12
CA SER A 108 -14.06 -9.82 45.96
C SER A 108 -15.58 -10.03 46.07
N ARG A 109 -16.01 -11.28 45.84
CA ARG A 109 -17.09 -11.89 46.61
C ARG A 109 -16.58 -12.09 48.03
N LEU A 110 -16.94 -11.20 48.94
CA LEU A 110 -17.08 -11.43 50.38
C LEU A 110 -18.11 -10.42 50.90
#